data_AF-A0A058ZRX6-F1
#
_entry.id   AF-A0A058ZRX6-F1
#
_cell.length_a   1.000
_cell.length_b   1.000
_cell.length_c   1.000
_cell.angle_alpha   90.00
_cell.angle_beta   90.00
_cell.angle_gamma   90.00
#
_symmetry.space_group_name_H-M   'P 1'
#
loop_
_entity.id
_entity.type
_entity.pdbx_description
1 polymer ?
#
loop_
_entity_poly.entity_id
_entity_poly.type
_entity_poly.pdbx_seq_one_letter_code
_entity_poly.pdbx_strand_id
1 'polypeptide(L)'
;MARGRVKRSERGRGSEEEEEEDEDEREYEVGEVRDRIKSSRGSQFNLLTHELGLGAAASRKFSRETVINGIRDLFRGLVIHPDNRYYRAWKKFILLWALYSSFFTPLEFGFFRGLPENLFILDIIGQVAFLFDIVLQFLLAYRDTQTYRMVYKRTPIALRYLKSSFIVDFLGCLPWDIIYKVGGKKEEIRYLLWIRLSRVRKVTEFFQHMEKDIRINYMFTRIVKLIVVELYCTHTAACFFYYLATTLPSSEEGYTWIGSLKLGDYSYSNFREIDFWKRYLTSLYFAIVTMATV
;
A
#
# COMPACT_ATOMS: atom_id res chain seq x y z
N MET A 1 -47.83 -28.31 65.46
CA MET A 1 -48.81 -28.80 64.46
C MET A 1 -49.53 -27.59 63.88
N ALA A 2 -49.35 -27.36 62.57
CA ALA A 2 -50.27 -26.72 61.65
C ALA A 2 -50.73 -25.24 61.81
N ARG A 3 -50.57 -24.55 60.67
CA ARG A 3 -51.47 -23.58 60.00
C ARG A 3 -51.26 -22.08 60.24
N GLY A 4 -50.92 -21.41 59.13
CA GLY A 4 -51.09 -19.98 58.95
C GLY A 4 -52.53 -19.57 58.60
N ARG A 5 -52.78 -18.26 58.72
CA ARG A 5 -53.81 -17.43 58.04
C ARG A 5 -53.59 -15.97 58.49
N VAL A 6 -53.27 -15.00 57.63
CA VAL A 6 -54.13 -14.20 56.71
C VAL A 6 -54.48 -12.80 57.26
N LYS A 7 -54.49 -11.82 56.33
CA LYS A 7 -55.10 -10.45 56.33
C LYS A 7 -54.34 -9.34 57.08
N ARG A 8 -54.40 -8.04 56.73
CA ARG A 8 -54.80 -7.21 55.55
C ARG A 8 -54.92 -5.76 56.09
N SER A 9 -54.34 -4.76 55.41
CA SER A 9 -54.64 -3.29 55.47
C SER A 9 -54.48 -2.62 56.86
N GLU A 10 -54.12 -1.34 57.08
CA GLU A 10 -54.32 -0.11 56.32
C GLU A 10 -53.56 1.06 57.03
N ARG A 11 -53.18 2.09 56.26
CA ARG A 11 -53.13 3.55 56.60
C ARG A 11 -51.99 4.20 57.43
N GLY A 12 -51.50 5.33 56.89
CA GLY A 12 -50.83 6.46 57.55
C GLY A 12 -49.59 6.95 56.77
N ARG A 13 -49.63 7.92 55.83
CA ARG A 13 -49.81 9.40 55.89
C ARG A 13 -48.52 10.18 56.26
N GLY A 14 -48.07 11.03 55.33
CA GLY A 14 -47.03 12.07 55.42
C GLY A 14 -46.22 12.12 54.11
N SER A 15 -46.44 12.96 53.08
CA SER A 15 -46.56 14.44 52.88
C SER A 15 -45.27 15.23 53.09
N GLU A 16 -44.66 15.64 51.97
CA GLU A 16 -43.79 16.80 51.65
C GLU A 16 -43.48 16.62 50.12
N GLU A 17 -44.06 17.33 49.12
CA GLU A 17 -43.94 18.76 48.70
C GLU A 17 -42.45 19.16 48.51
N GLU A 18 -41.91 19.74 47.44
CA GLU A 18 -42.21 20.28 46.08
C GLU A 18 -40.83 20.21 45.32
N GLU A 19 -40.64 20.25 44.01
CA GLU A 19 -40.77 21.39 43.08
C GLU A 19 -40.53 20.89 41.62
N GLU A 20 -41.18 21.57 40.68
CA GLU A 20 -41.18 21.39 39.22
C GLU A 20 -39.90 21.92 38.56
N GLU A 21 -39.48 21.33 37.44
CA GLU A 21 -38.81 22.08 36.35
C GLU A 21 -38.97 21.31 35.02
N ASP A 22 -39.85 21.82 34.17
CA ASP A 22 -40.05 21.46 32.77
C ASP A 22 -38.96 22.14 31.91
N GLU A 23 -38.20 21.37 31.11
CA GLU A 23 -37.40 21.91 30.02
C GLU A 23 -37.76 21.26 28.68
N ASP A 24 -38.52 22.03 27.89
CA ASP A 24 -38.76 21.86 26.45
C ASP A 24 -37.48 22.11 25.63
N GLU A 25 -36.86 21.06 25.09
CA GLU A 25 -35.83 21.20 24.05
C GLU A 25 -36.45 21.10 22.65
N ARG A 26 -36.48 22.27 21.99
CA ARG A 26 -36.98 22.54 20.64
C ARG A 26 -36.14 21.85 19.56
N GLU A 27 -36.83 21.18 18.62
CA GLU A 27 -36.31 20.72 17.33
C GLU A 27 -35.72 21.88 16.52
N TYR A 28 -34.47 21.72 16.06
CA TYR A 28 -33.83 22.63 15.11
C TYR A 28 -34.05 22.13 13.67
N GLU A 29 -34.94 22.79 12.93
CA GLU A 29 -35.02 22.66 11.47
C GLU A 29 -33.91 23.46 10.77
N VAL A 30 -33.09 22.79 9.98
CA VAL A 30 -32.04 23.42 9.15
C VAL A 30 -32.65 23.82 7.81
N GLY A 31 -32.85 25.12 7.59
CA GLY A 31 -33.30 25.66 6.31
C GLY A 31 -32.21 25.57 5.22
N GLU A 32 -32.57 24.98 4.06
CA GLU A 32 -31.73 24.99 2.86
C GLU A 32 -31.56 26.40 2.30
N VAL A 33 -30.34 26.95 2.40
CA VAL A 33 -29.93 28.17 1.71
C VAL A 33 -29.64 27.84 0.25
N ARG A 34 -30.54 28.29 -0.63
CA ARG A 34 -30.43 28.18 -2.10
C ARG A 34 -29.45 29.21 -2.64
N ASP A 35 -28.18 28.83 -2.81
CA ASP A 35 -27.20 29.67 -3.51
C ASP A 35 -27.40 29.63 -5.03
N ARG A 36 -27.99 30.72 -5.53
CA ARG A 36 -28.10 31.07 -6.95
C ARG A 36 -26.91 31.95 -7.32
N ILE A 37 -25.81 31.37 -7.81
CA ILE A 37 -24.76 32.09 -8.54
C ILE A 37 -24.55 31.43 -9.91
N LYS A 38 -25.30 31.90 -10.92
CA LYS A 38 -24.95 31.67 -12.33
C LYS A 38 -23.86 32.67 -12.71
N SER A 39 -22.60 32.25 -12.69
CA SER A 39 -21.52 33.06 -13.25
C SER A 39 -21.64 33.09 -14.78
N SER A 40 -21.89 34.29 -15.28
CA SER A 40 -22.09 34.68 -16.66
C SER A 40 -20.78 34.63 -17.46
N ARG A 41 -20.37 33.44 -17.93
CA ARG A 41 -19.27 33.30 -18.92
C ARG A 41 -19.58 32.32 -20.07
N GLY A 42 -20.81 31.79 -20.14
CA GLY A 42 -21.24 30.89 -21.22
C GLY A 42 -22.00 31.57 -22.37
N SER A 43 -22.31 32.87 -22.24
CA SER A 43 -23.21 33.57 -23.18
C SER A 43 -22.55 33.91 -24.52
N GLN A 44 -21.24 34.20 -24.54
CA GLN A 44 -20.55 34.59 -25.78
C GLN A 44 -20.23 33.41 -26.70
N PHE A 45 -20.14 32.18 -26.17
CA PHE A 45 -19.85 30.99 -26.99
C PHE A 45 -21.09 30.40 -27.65
N ASN A 46 -22.28 30.60 -27.08
CA ASN A 46 -23.54 30.10 -27.65
C ASN A 46 -24.03 30.93 -28.85
N LEU A 47 -23.52 32.15 -29.02
CA LEU A 47 -23.92 33.02 -30.12
C LEU A 47 -23.11 32.75 -31.40
N LEU A 48 -21.88 32.25 -31.26
CA LEU A 48 -21.04 31.80 -32.38
C LEU A 48 -21.42 30.41 -32.92
N THR A 49 -22.06 29.57 -32.11
CA THR A 49 -22.50 28.23 -32.54
C THR A 49 -23.81 28.23 -33.33
N HIS A 50 -24.53 29.35 -33.36
CA HIS A 50 -25.78 29.48 -34.11
C HIS A 50 -25.58 30.06 -35.53
N GLU A 51 -24.47 30.74 -35.82
CA GLU A 51 -24.18 31.26 -37.17
C GLU A 51 -23.52 30.24 -38.11
N LEU A 52 -22.82 29.25 -37.57
CA LEU A 52 -22.26 28.16 -38.36
C LEU A 52 -23.19 26.96 -38.28
N GLY A 53 -24.13 26.89 -39.23
CA GLY A 53 -25.11 25.81 -39.41
C GLY A 53 -24.51 24.42 -39.62
N LEU A 54 -23.81 23.90 -38.61
CA LEU A 54 -23.32 22.53 -38.49
C LEU A 54 -24.19 21.81 -37.45
N GLY A 55 -25.46 21.69 -37.80
CA GLY A 55 -26.38 20.77 -37.14
C GLY A 55 -25.89 19.33 -37.32
N ALA A 56 -25.91 18.59 -36.21
CA ALA A 56 -25.96 17.13 -36.16
C ALA A 56 -24.76 16.35 -36.75
N ALA A 57 -23.56 16.46 -36.16
CA ALA A 57 -22.56 15.38 -36.29
C ALA A 57 -21.42 15.35 -35.26
N ALA A 58 -21.18 16.39 -34.47
CA ALA A 58 -19.91 16.53 -33.74
C ALA A 58 -20.09 16.80 -32.23
N SER A 59 -20.66 15.86 -31.49
CA SER A 59 -20.24 15.68 -30.10
C SER A 59 -20.53 14.26 -29.64
N ARG A 60 -19.73 13.33 -30.14
CA ARG A 60 -19.47 12.07 -29.45
C ARG A 60 -18.62 12.39 -28.21
N LYS A 61 -19.18 13.20 -27.29
CA LYS A 61 -18.62 13.44 -25.95
C LYS A 61 -18.92 12.17 -25.15
N PHE A 62 -18.22 11.10 -25.53
CA PHE A 62 -18.32 9.79 -24.92
C PHE A 62 -18.11 9.99 -23.43
N SER A 63 -19.16 9.64 -22.70
CA SER A 63 -19.48 10.23 -21.43
C SER A 63 -18.48 9.81 -20.34
N ARG A 64 -17.45 10.64 -20.12
CA ARG A 64 -16.55 10.48 -18.96
C ARG A 64 -17.38 10.52 -17.68
N GLU A 65 -18.42 11.35 -17.62
CA GLU A 65 -19.31 11.46 -16.46
C GLU A 65 -20.21 10.22 -16.27
N THR A 66 -20.74 9.60 -17.32
CA THR A 66 -21.55 8.36 -17.20
C THR A 66 -20.67 7.15 -16.92
N VAL A 67 -19.46 7.08 -17.48
CA VAL A 67 -18.48 6.03 -17.12
C VAL A 67 -18.02 6.21 -15.68
N ILE A 68 -17.70 7.42 -15.23
CA ILE A 68 -17.31 7.70 -13.84
C ILE A 68 -18.49 7.44 -12.90
N ASN A 69 -19.71 7.83 -13.24
CA ASN A 69 -20.89 7.57 -12.42
C ASN A 69 -21.26 6.08 -12.40
N GLY A 70 -21.14 5.37 -13.52
CA GLY A 70 -21.34 3.92 -13.60
C GLY A 70 -20.26 3.14 -12.86
N ILE A 71 -19.00 3.59 -12.94
CA ILE A 71 -17.89 3.10 -12.12
C ILE A 71 -18.18 3.40 -10.64
N ARG A 72 -18.68 4.59 -10.31
CA ARG A 72 -19.04 4.98 -8.94
C ARG A 72 -20.20 4.15 -8.40
N ASP A 73 -21.19 3.82 -9.21
CA ASP A 73 -22.34 3.00 -8.82
C ASP A 73 -21.99 1.51 -8.76
N LEU A 74 -21.16 0.99 -9.69
CA LEU A 74 -20.55 -0.34 -9.59
C LEU A 74 -19.70 -0.43 -8.32
N PHE A 75 -18.89 0.60 -8.06
CA PHE A 75 -18.11 0.66 -6.85
C PHE A 75 -19.03 0.73 -5.65
N ARG A 76 -20.11 1.54 -5.59
CA ARG A 76 -21.06 1.68 -4.47
C ARG A 76 -21.73 0.37 -4.03
N GLY A 77 -21.94 -0.59 -4.94
CA GLY A 77 -22.50 -1.91 -4.62
C GLY A 77 -21.51 -2.96 -4.12
N LEU A 78 -20.22 -2.82 -4.44
CA LEU A 78 -19.19 -3.83 -4.14
C LEU A 78 -18.49 -3.55 -2.80
N VAL A 79 -19.00 -4.12 -1.71
CA VAL A 79 -18.21 -4.32 -0.48
C VAL A 79 -17.73 -5.76 -0.48
N ILE A 80 -16.42 -5.96 -0.58
CA ILE A 80 -15.86 -7.30 -0.73
C ILE A 80 -15.73 -7.91 0.67
N HIS A 81 -16.34 -9.08 0.86
CA HIS A 81 -16.18 -9.84 2.09
C HIS A 81 -14.77 -10.45 2.15
N PRO A 82 -14.05 -10.33 3.28
CA PRO A 82 -12.67 -10.83 3.41
C PRO A 82 -12.55 -12.35 3.21
N ASP A 83 -13.62 -13.11 3.45
CA ASP A 83 -13.64 -14.57 3.25
C ASP A 83 -13.87 -15.04 1.81
N ASN A 84 -14.01 -14.11 0.85
CA ASN A 84 -14.17 -14.49 -0.55
C ASN A 84 -12.90 -15.24 -1.05
N ARG A 85 -13.09 -16.41 -1.67
CA ARG A 85 -12.01 -17.25 -2.22
C ARG A 85 -11.15 -16.48 -3.23
N TYR A 86 -11.78 -15.65 -4.07
CA TYR A 86 -11.07 -14.83 -5.06
C TYR A 86 -10.20 -13.77 -4.40
N TYR A 87 -10.70 -13.10 -3.36
CA TYR A 87 -9.91 -12.12 -2.62
C TYR A 87 -8.73 -12.77 -1.89
N ARG A 88 -8.92 -13.95 -1.29
CA ARG A 88 -7.81 -14.70 -0.68
C ARG A 88 -6.75 -15.10 -1.71
N ALA A 89 -7.15 -15.51 -2.92
CA ALA A 89 -6.22 -15.80 -4.00
C ALA A 89 -5.48 -14.53 -4.45
N TRP A 90 -6.20 -13.41 -4.61
CA TRP A 90 -5.62 -12.10 -4.91
C TRP A 90 -4.60 -11.65 -3.87
N LYS A 91 -4.93 -11.78 -2.57
CA LYS A 91 -4.02 -11.44 -1.48
C LYS A 91 -2.72 -12.26 -1.54
N LYS A 92 -2.80 -13.54 -1.88
CA LYS A 92 -1.62 -14.40 -2.09
C LYS A 92 -0.80 -13.97 -3.32
N PHE A 93 -1.47 -13.58 -4.40
CA PHE A 93 -0.83 -13.06 -5.60
C PHE A 93 -0.06 -11.76 -5.30
N ILE A 94 -0.69 -10.80 -4.62
CA ILE A 94 -0.05 -9.55 -4.19
C ILE A 94 1.09 -9.81 -3.21
N LEU A 95 0.95 -10.76 -2.30
CA LEU A 95 2.04 -11.16 -1.40
C LEU A 95 3.25 -11.70 -2.17
N LEU A 96 3.04 -12.59 -3.14
CA LEU A 96 4.10 -13.12 -3.99
C LEU A 96 4.80 -11.99 -4.77
N TRP A 97 4.00 -11.07 -5.30
CA TRP A 97 4.52 -9.93 -6.02
C TRP A 97 5.30 -8.96 -5.11
N ALA A 98 4.82 -8.73 -3.88
CA ALA A 98 5.51 -7.95 -2.85
C ALA A 98 6.87 -8.54 -2.51
N LEU A 99 6.94 -9.87 -2.34
CA LEU A 99 8.19 -10.58 -2.08
C LEU A 99 9.18 -10.43 -3.23
N TYR A 100 8.73 -10.68 -4.46
CA TYR A 100 9.56 -10.50 -5.66
C TYR A 100 10.07 -9.06 -5.77
N SER A 101 9.17 -8.08 -5.65
CA SER A 101 9.51 -6.67 -5.80
C SER A 101 10.44 -6.16 -4.69
N SER A 102 10.23 -6.59 -3.44
CA SER A 102 11.12 -6.20 -2.33
C SER A 102 12.52 -6.79 -2.49
N PHE A 103 12.63 -8.03 -3.00
CA PHE A 103 13.92 -8.63 -3.30
C PHE A 103 14.60 -7.96 -4.50
N PHE A 104 13.84 -7.59 -5.52
CA PHE A 104 14.39 -6.98 -6.71
C PHE A 104 14.86 -5.53 -6.49
N THR A 105 14.25 -4.78 -5.56
CA THR A 105 14.55 -3.35 -5.33
C THR A 105 16.02 -3.08 -4.94
N PRO A 106 16.65 -3.77 -3.97
CA PRO A 106 18.08 -3.61 -3.68
C PRO A 106 18.98 -3.96 -4.86
N LEU A 107 18.60 -5.01 -5.61
CA LEU A 107 19.35 -5.47 -6.79
C LEU A 107 19.31 -4.43 -7.91
N GLU A 108 18.12 -3.87 -8.19
CA GLU A 108 17.92 -2.72 -9.07
C GLU A 108 18.78 -1.52 -8.66
N PHE A 109 18.74 -1.16 -7.38
CA PHE A 109 19.50 -0.03 -6.87
C PHE A 109 21.03 -0.27 -6.96
N GLY A 110 21.50 -1.47 -6.65
CA GLY A 110 22.94 -1.78 -6.63
C GLY A 110 23.53 -2.05 -8.01
N PHE A 111 22.91 -2.91 -8.80
CA PHE A 111 23.51 -3.47 -10.02
C PHE A 111 23.08 -2.76 -11.30
N PHE A 112 21.86 -2.23 -11.37
CA PHE A 112 21.31 -1.66 -12.59
C PHE A 112 21.36 -0.12 -12.59
N ARG A 113 22.15 0.47 -13.49
CA ARG A 113 22.12 1.92 -13.81
C ARG A 113 21.10 2.25 -14.93
N GLY A 114 20.03 1.47 -14.98
CA GLY A 114 18.99 1.49 -15.99
C GLY A 114 18.44 0.10 -16.23
N LEU A 115 17.14 -0.09 -16.02
CA LEU A 115 16.49 -1.38 -16.21
C LEU A 115 16.46 -1.78 -17.69
N PRO A 116 16.80 -3.03 -18.03
CA PRO A 116 16.50 -3.58 -19.35
C PRO A 116 14.98 -3.64 -19.56
N GLU A 117 14.55 -3.60 -20.82
CA GLU A 117 13.14 -3.39 -21.19
C GLU A 117 12.19 -4.43 -20.59
N ASN A 118 12.61 -5.70 -20.55
CA ASN A 118 11.84 -6.79 -19.96
C ASN A 118 11.58 -6.61 -18.46
N LEU A 119 12.60 -6.20 -17.69
CA LEU A 119 12.46 -5.94 -16.25
C LEU A 119 11.63 -4.68 -15.99
N PHE A 120 11.74 -3.68 -16.86
CA PHE A 120 10.94 -2.46 -16.79
C PHE A 120 9.44 -2.73 -17.02
N ILE A 121 9.10 -3.55 -18.03
CA ILE A 121 7.70 -3.97 -18.26
C ILE A 121 7.16 -4.73 -17.06
N LEU A 122 7.97 -5.61 -16.48
CA LEU A 122 7.60 -6.37 -15.29
C LEU A 122 7.34 -5.44 -14.10
N ASP A 123 8.21 -4.47 -13.84
CA ASP A 123 8.00 -3.47 -12.77
C ASP A 123 6.69 -2.68 -12.96
N ILE A 124 6.36 -2.27 -14.19
CA ILE A 124 5.09 -1.59 -14.51
C ILE A 124 3.87 -2.49 -14.20
N ILE A 125 3.89 -3.75 -14.65
CA ILE A 125 2.81 -4.71 -14.37
C ILE A 125 2.58 -4.82 -12.86
N GLY A 126 3.68 -4.86 -12.10
CA GLY A 126 3.65 -4.90 -10.66
C GLY A 126 3.04 -3.67 -10.01
N GLN A 127 3.45 -2.48 -10.45
CA GLN A 127 2.91 -1.22 -9.96
C GLN A 127 1.39 -1.12 -10.21
N VAL A 128 0.92 -1.56 -11.38
CA VAL A 128 -0.52 -1.62 -11.68
C VAL A 128 -1.25 -2.60 -10.75
N ALA A 129 -0.66 -3.78 -10.48
CA ALA A 129 -1.24 -4.74 -9.54
C ALA A 129 -1.34 -4.19 -8.11
N PHE A 130 -0.32 -3.51 -7.61
CA PHE A 130 -0.37 -2.87 -6.29
C PHE A 130 -1.33 -1.68 -6.23
N LEU A 131 -1.42 -0.90 -7.31
CA LEU A 131 -2.40 0.18 -7.39
C LEU A 131 -3.82 -0.38 -7.31
N PHE A 132 -4.09 -1.51 -7.98
CA PHE A 132 -5.36 -2.20 -7.84
C PHE A 132 -5.58 -2.75 -6.42
N ASP A 133 -4.55 -3.26 -5.75
CA ASP A 133 -4.63 -3.68 -4.33
C ASP A 133 -5.04 -2.51 -3.41
N ILE A 134 -4.47 -1.32 -3.60
CA ILE A 134 -4.87 -0.11 -2.86
C ILE A 134 -6.36 0.16 -3.04
N VAL A 135 -6.86 0.11 -4.28
CA VAL A 135 -8.29 0.33 -4.57
C VAL A 135 -9.16 -0.74 -3.89
N LEU A 136 -8.75 -2.00 -3.92
CA LEU A 136 -9.46 -3.07 -3.21
C LEU A 136 -9.46 -2.85 -1.69
N GLN A 137 -8.38 -2.32 -1.13
CA GLN A 137 -8.28 -2.05 0.30
C GLN A 137 -9.27 -0.97 0.77
N PHE A 138 -9.62 -0.01 -0.09
CA PHE A 138 -10.71 0.95 0.17
C PHE A 138 -12.11 0.32 0.16
N LEU A 139 -12.27 -0.84 -0.48
CA LEU A 139 -13.55 -1.56 -0.63
C LEU A 139 -13.70 -2.74 0.33
N LEU A 140 -12.65 -3.05 1.09
CA LEU A 140 -12.60 -4.21 1.97
C LEU A 140 -13.30 -3.92 3.30
N ALA A 141 -14.27 -4.77 3.67
CA ALA A 141 -14.89 -4.68 4.99
C ALA A 141 -13.87 -5.01 6.10
N TYR A 142 -13.86 -4.21 7.17
CA TYR A 142 -13.03 -4.48 8.35
C TYR A 142 -13.89 -4.98 9.52
N ARG A 143 -13.25 -5.74 10.42
CA ARG A 143 -13.84 -6.13 11.70
C ARG A 143 -13.48 -5.07 12.75
N ASP A 144 -14.48 -4.48 13.37
CA ASP A 144 -14.26 -3.51 14.44
C ASP A 144 -13.68 -4.19 15.68
N THR A 145 -12.67 -3.56 16.29
CA THR A 145 -11.97 -4.09 17.47
C THR A 145 -12.79 -4.01 18.75
N GLN A 146 -13.75 -3.07 18.83
CA GLN A 146 -14.58 -2.88 20.02
C GLN A 146 -15.83 -3.76 19.99
N THR A 147 -16.55 -3.73 18.87
CA THR A 147 -17.84 -4.43 18.74
C THR A 147 -17.74 -5.83 18.14
N TYR A 148 -16.57 -6.22 17.61
CA TYR A 148 -16.34 -7.48 16.87
C TYR A 148 -17.26 -7.70 15.65
N ARG A 149 -18.08 -6.71 15.30
CA ARG A 149 -18.99 -6.76 14.16
C ARG A 149 -18.28 -6.34 12.88
N MET A 150 -18.73 -6.90 11.76
CA MET A 150 -18.25 -6.52 10.43
C MET A 150 -18.88 -5.19 10.03
N VAL A 151 -18.06 -4.17 9.77
CA VAL A 151 -18.53 -2.86 9.33
C VAL A 151 -18.44 -2.81 7.81
N TYR A 152 -19.59 -2.67 7.16
CA TYR A 152 -19.71 -2.57 5.69
C TYR A 152 -19.82 -1.13 5.18
N LYS A 153 -19.85 -0.14 6.09
CA LYS A 153 -19.94 1.29 5.74
C LYS A 153 -18.61 1.78 5.14
N ARG A 154 -18.62 2.34 3.93
CA ARG A 154 -17.41 2.77 3.20
C ARG A 154 -16.69 3.97 3.80
N THR A 155 -17.44 4.98 4.23
CA THR A 155 -16.86 6.22 4.77
C THR A 155 -15.91 5.94 5.94
N PRO A 156 -16.27 5.13 6.96
CA PRO A 156 -15.33 4.78 8.02
C PRO A 156 -14.20 3.85 7.54
N ILE A 157 -14.45 2.94 6.59
CA ILE A 157 -13.40 2.10 5.99
C ILE A 157 -12.32 2.98 5.34
N ALA A 158 -12.74 3.91 4.46
CA ALA A 158 -11.85 4.77 3.70
C ALA A 158 -11.07 5.74 4.61
N LEU A 159 -11.73 6.38 5.58
CA LEU A 159 -11.07 7.29 6.52
C LEU A 159 -10.03 6.57 7.38
N ARG A 160 -10.33 5.35 7.83
CA ARG A 160 -9.39 4.54 8.61
C ARG A 160 -8.16 4.17 7.79
N TYR A 161 -8.35 3.71 6.56
CA TYR A 161 -7.25 3.33 5.67
C TYR A 161 -6.40 4.54 5.26
N LEU A 162 -7.05 5.66 4.95
CA LEU A 162 -6.40 6.93 4.60
C LEU A 162 -5.48 7.43 5.71
N LYS A 163 -5.91 7.30 6.98
CA LYS A 163 -5.15 7.77 8.15
C LYS A 163 -3.97 6.86 8.52
N SER A 164 -4.03 5.56 8.24
CA SER A 164 -3.04 4.59 8.77
C SER A 164 -1.98 4.15 7.77
N SER A 165 -2.38 3.57 6.64
CA SER A 165 -1.47 2.85 5.74
C SER A 165 -1.44 3.42 4.32
N PHE A 166 -2.44 4.20 3.92
CA PHE A 166 -2.54 4.71 2.55
C PHE A 166 -1.31 5.47 2.09
N ILE A 167 -0.76 6.39 2.90
CA ILE A 167 0.39 7.22 2.49
C ILE A 167 1.59 6.33 2.15
N VAL A 168 1.87 5.33 2.98
CA VAL A 168 3.01 4.42 2.80
C VAL A 168 2.79 3.48 1.61
N ASP A 169 1.57 2.97 1.44
CA ASP A 169 1.22 2.13 0.29
C ASP A 169 1.27 2.93 -1.02
N PHE A 170 0.76 4.16 -1.01
CA PHE A 170 0.75 5.06 -2.16
C PHE A 170 2.17 5.43 -2.59
N LEU A 171 3.01 5.90 -1.66
CA LEU A 171 4.41 6.22 -1.94
C LEU A 171 5.19 4.97 -2.40
N GLY A 172 4.85 3.79 -1.86
CA GLY A 172 5.40 2.52 -2.28
C GLY A 172 5.00 2.11 -3.70
N CYS A 173 3.88 2.60 -4.24
CA CYS A 173 3.39 2.27 -5.59
C CYS A 173 3.84 3.25 -6.67
N LEU A 174 4.44 4.39 -6.31
CA LEU A 174 4.84 5.39 -7.28
C LEU A 174 5.95 4.85 -8.23
N PRO A 175 5.90 5.22 -9.54
CA PRO A 175 6.86 4.79 -10.55
C PRO A 175 8.16 5.58 -10.45
N TRP A 176 8.92 5.38 -9.37
CA TRP A 176 10.16 6.11 -9.09
C TRP A 176 11.21 5.98 -10.21
N ASP A 177 11.25 4.87 -10.94
CA ASP A 177 12.15 4.71 -12.11
C ASP A 177 11.82 5.64 -13.27
N ILE A 178 10.53 5.84 -13.53
CA ILE A 178 10.09 6.75 -14.60
C ILE A 178 10.48 8.17 -14.20
N ILE A 179 10.29 8.52 -12.93
CA ILE A 179 10.69 9.82 -12.37
C ILE A 179 12.21 9.99 -12.45
N TYR A 180 13.00 8.95 -12.17
CA TYR A 180 14.46 8.97 -12.31
C TYR A 180 14.91 9.16 -13.77
N LYS A 181 14.31 8.42 -14.71
CA LYS A 181 14.62 8.52 -16.15
C LYS A 181 14.27 9.89 -16.72
N VAL A 182 13.10 10.45 -16.36
CA VAL A 182 12.61 11.75 -16.85
C VAL A 182 13.28 12.92 -16.13
N GLY A 183 13.58 12.79 -14.84
CA GLY A 183 14.16 13.84 -13.98
C GLY A 183 15.66 14.10 -14.19
N GLY A 184 16.24 13.59 -15.28
CA GLY A 184 17.64 13.82 -15.64
C GLY A 184 18.64 12.95 -14.89
N LYS A 185 18.24 11.75 -14.42
CA LYS A 185 19.13 10.76 -13.77
C LYS A 185 19.87 11.29 -12.54
N LYS A 186 19.23 12.16 -11.75
CA LYS A 186 19.80 12.66 -10.49
C LYS A 186 19.87 11.53 -9.46
N GLU A 187 20.99 11.41 -8.76
CA GLU A 187 21.21 10.38 -7.73
C GLU A 187 20.20 10.49 -6.58
N GLU A 188 19.78 11.72 -6.23
CA GLU A 188 18.76 11.95 -5.20
C GLU A 188 17.45 11.22 -5.47
N ILE A 189 17.02 11.21 -6.73
CA ILE A 189 15.78 10.54 -7.15
C ILE A 189 15.96 9.02 -7.09
N ARG A 190 17.18 8.53 -7.27
CA ARG A 190 17.50 7.10 -7.15
C ARG A 190 17.30 6.61 -5.72
N TYR A 191 17.59 7.42 -4.71
CA TYR A 191 17.34 7.03 -3.31
C TYR A 191 15.83 6.84 -3.03
N LEU A 192 14.94 7.51 -3.77
CA LEU A 192 13.49 7.31 -3.63
C LEU A 192 13.04 5.89 -4.02
N LEU A 193 13.85 5.12 -4.77
CA LEU A 193 13.56 3.72 -5.05
C LEU A 193 13.43 2.89 -3.77
N TRP A 194 14.17 3.23 -2.72
CA TRP A 194 14.09 2.54 -1.43
C TRP A 194 12.72 2.66 -0.76
N ILE A 195 11.91 3.67 -1.13
CA ILE A 195 10.52 3.77 -0.66
C ILE A 195 9.70 2.53 -1.06
N ARG A 196 10.03 1.87 -2.17
CA ARG A 196 9.38 0.63 -2.60
C ARG A 196 9.56 -0.51 -1.60
N LEU A 197 10.56 -0.46 -0.73
CA LEU A 197 10.70 -1.44 0.35
C LEU A 197 9.54 -1.41 1.34
N SER A 198 8.74 -0.35 1.37
CA SER A 198 7.51 -0.33 2.18
C SER A 198 6.57 -1.50 1.88
N ARG A 199 6.65 -2.07 0.66
CA ARG A 199 5.92 -3.27 0.23
C ARG A 199 6.23 -4.51 1.10
N VAL A 200 7.40 -4.56 1.75
CA VAL A 200 7.78 -5.64 2.67
C VAL A 200 6.82 -5.75 3.86
N ARG A 201 6.11 -4.67 4.22
CA ARG A 201 5.08 -4.69 5.27
C ARG A 201 4.02 -5.75 5.01
N LYS A 202 3.64 -5.98 3.75
CA LYS A 202 2.68 -7.03 3.36
C LYS A 202 3.21 -8.44 3.70
N VAL A 203 4.52 -8.65 3.57
CA VAL A 203 5.20 -9.90 3.95
C VAL A 203 5.24 -10.05 5.48
N THR A 204 5.55 -8.97 6.20
CA THR A 204 5.51 -8.97 7.67
C THR A 204 4.11 -9.28 8.21
N GLU A 205 3.08 -8.66 7.65
CA GLU A 205 1.67 -8.92 8.00
C GLU A 205 1.28 -10.38 7.74
N PHE A 206 1.80 -11.00 6.67
CA PHE A 206 1.60 -12.41 6.38
C PHE A 206 2.22 -13.31 7.45
N PHE A 207 3.48 -13.07 7.84
CA PHE A 207 4.10 -13.83 8.92
C PHE A 207 3.39 -13.63 10.26
N GLN A 208 2.94 -12.42 10.58
CA GLN A 208 2.14 -12.15 11.77
C GLN A 208 0.80 -12.90 11.75
N HIS A 209 0.19 -13.08 10.58
CA HIS A 209 -1.03 -13.86 10.43
C HIS A 209 -0.76 -15.35 10.60
N MET A 210 0.33 -15.87 10.04
CA MET A 210 0.75 -17.27 10.23
C MET A 210 1.08 -17.58 11.69
N GLU A 211 1.78 -16.68 12.39
CA GLU A 211 2.10 -16.83 13.82
C GLU A 211 0.85 -16.90 14.71
N LYS A 212 -0.27 -16.33 14.27
CA LYS A 212 -1.57 -16.37 14.96
C LYS A 212 -2.44 -17.58 14.56
N ASP A 213 -2.07 -18.33 13.53
CA ASP A 213 -2.83 -19.51 13.11
C ASP A 213 -2.47 -20.71 14.01
N ILE A 214 -3.42 -21.12 14.84
CA ILE A 214 -3.27 -22.24 15.79
C ILE A 214 -2.96 -23.59 15.13
N ARG A 215 -3.18 -23.71 13.80
CA ARG A 215 -2.91 -24.95 13.05
C ARG A 215 -1.43 -25.11 12.70
N ILE A 216 -0.63 -24.05 12.83
CA ILE A 216 0.78 -24.04 12.46
C ILE A 216 1.61 -23.98 13.73
N ASN A 217 2.70 -24.76 13.80
CA ASN A 217 3.62 -24.68 14.93
C ASN A 217 4.27 -23.28 14.98
N TYR A 218 4.07 -22.59 16.10
CA TYR A 218 4.63 -21.27 16.35
C TYR A 218 6.16 -21.23 16.20
N MET A 219 6.85 -22.22 16.77
CA MET A 219 8.33 -22.28 16.71
C MET A 219 8.82 -22.44 15.28
N PHE A 220 8.16 -23.28 14.48
CA PHE A 220 8.50 -23.46 13.06
C PHE A 220 8.34 -22.15 12.28
N THR A 221 7.21 -21.45 12.44
CA THR A 221 6.97 -20.17 11.76
C THR A 221 8.03 -19.13 12.14
N ARG A 222 8.43 -19.09 13.41
CA ARG A 222 9.47 -18.18 13.90
C ARG A 222 10.84 -18.49 13.29
N ILE A 223 11.24 -19.77 13.22
CA ILE A 223 12.51 -20.17 12.58
C ILE A 223 12.52 -19.77 11.10
N VAL A 224 11.45 -20.09 10.36
CA VAL A 224 11.34 -19.73 8.93
C VAL A 224 11.44 -18.22 8.75
N LYS A 225 10.74 -17.44 9.57
CA LYS A 225 10.80 -15.98 9.53
C LYS A 225 12.21 -15.45 9.76
N LEU A 226 12.94 -15.98 10.74
CA LEU A 226 14.32 -15.57 11.01
C LEU A 226 15.26 -15.89 9.83
N ILE A 227 15.14 -17.08 9.23
CA ILE A 227 15.92 -17.45 8.05
C ILE A 227 15.63 -16.50 6.88
N VAL A 228 14.35 -16.20 6.62
CA VAL A 228 13.97 -15.28 5.53
C VAL A 228 14.51 -13.87 5.76
N VAL A 229 14.45 -13.37 7.00
CA VAL A 229 15.01 -12.06 7.36
C VAL A 229 16.52 -12.05 7.17
N GLU A 230 17.22 -13.09 7.62
CA GLU A 230 18.68 -13.18 7.49
C GLU A 230 19.14 -13.21 6.02
N LEU A 231 18.49 -14.03 5.19
CA LEU A 231 18.76 -14.09 3.75
C LEU A 231 18.49 -12.74 3.08
N TYR A 232 17.42 -12.05 3.48
CA TYR A 232 17.06 -10.74 2.94
C TYR A 232 18.06 -9.65 3.35
N CYS A 233 18.49 -9.63 4.61
CA CYS A 233 19.53 -8.73 5.10
C CYS A 233 20.84 -8.94 4.35
N THR A 234 21.26 -10.20 4.22
CA THR A 234 22.49 -10.56 3.51
C THR A 234 22.45 -10.17 2.03
N HIS A 235 21.33 -10.42 1.35
CA HIS A 235 21.12 -9.99 -0.03
C HIS A 235 21.20 -8.46 -0.17
N THR A 236 20.53 -7.73 0.72
CA THR A 236 20.53 -6.26 0.70
C THR A 236 21.93 -5.70 0.96
N ALA A 237 22.65 -6.28 1.93
CA ALA A 237 24.05 -5.93 2.22
C ALA A 237 24.97 -6.19 1.02
N ALA A 238 24.81 -7.32 0.33
CA ALA A 238 25.56 -7.63 -0.89
C ALA A 238 25.34 -6.57 -1.98
N CYS A 239 24.08 -6.18 -2.21
CA CYS A 239 23.75 -5.13 -3.16
C CYS A 239 24.34 -3.78 -2.76
N PHE A 240 24.35 -3.47 -1.46
CA PHE A 240 24.93 -2.25 -0.93
C PHE A 240 26.46 -2.21 -1.04
N PHE A 241 27.15 -3.31 -0.72
CA PHE A 241 28.61 -3.40 -0.89
C PHE A 241 29.03 -3.29 -2.36
N TYR A 242 28.27 -3.90 -3.27
CA TYR A 242 28.51 -3.72 -4.71
C TYR A 242 28.25 -2.27 -5.13
N TYR A 243 27.16 -1.66 -4.67
CA TYR A 243 26.87 -0.25 -4.93
C TYR A 243 28.04 0.65 -4.50
N LEU A 244 28.54 0.50 -3.29
CA LEU A 244 29.70 1.24 -2.77
C LEU A 244 30.97 1.04 -3.60
N ALA A 245 31.21 -0.15 -4.13
CA ALA A 245 32.34 -0.36 -5.05
C ALA A 245 32.17 0.40 -6.37
N THR A 246 30.93 0.61 -6.82
CA THR A 246 30.66 1.30 -8.09
C THR A 246 30.56 2.82 -7.98
N THR A 247 30.53 3.41 -6.78
CA THR A 247 30.54 4.87 -6.59
C THR A 247 31.93 5.46 -6.82
N LEU A 248 33.00 4.67 -6.68
CA LEU A 248 34.36 5.12 -6.98
C LEU A 248 34.58 5.31 -8.50
N PRO A 249 35.42 6.29 -8.89
CA PRO A 249 35.77 6.52 -10.29
C PRO A 249 36.58 5.36 -10.87
N SER A 250 36.52 5.18 -12.20
CA SER A 250 37.14 4.02 -12.86
C SER A 250 38.66 3.95 -12.73
N SER A 251 39.33 5.05 -12.45
CA SER A 251 40.77 5.10 -12.16
C SER A 251 41.14 4.43 -10.84
N GLU A 252 40.21 4.29 -9.91
CA GLU A 252 40.44 3.78 -8.54
C GLU A 252 39.74 2.44 -8.29
N GLU A 253 39.19 1.79 -9.33
CA GLU A 253 38.48 0.51 -9.21
C GLU A 253 39.33 -0.58 -8.55
N GLY A 254 40.65 -0.55 -8.75
CA GLY A 254 41.60 -1.49 -8.13
C GLY A 254 41.74 -1.37 -6.60
N TYR A 255 41.35 -0.25 -5.99
CA TYR A 255 41.36 -0.07 -4.52
C TYR A 255 40.06 -0.54 -3.85
N THR A 256 39.05 -0.92 -4.62
CA THR A 256 37.80 -1.43 -4.07
C THR A 256 37.97 -2.85 -3.52
N TRP A 257 37.09 -3.25 -2.60
CA TRP A 257 37.07 -4.61 -2.05
C TRP A 257 36.93 -5.67 -3.15
N ILE A 258 36.22 -5.35 -4.24
CA ILE A 258 36.03 -6.27 -5.37
C ILE A 258 37.15 -6.18 -6.40
N GLY A 259 37.63 -4.97 -6.74
CA GLY A 259 38.63 -4.78 -7.78
C GLY A 259 40.05 -5.20 -7.38
N SER A 260 40.34 -5.22 -6.08
CA SER A 260 41.59 -5.75 -5.53
C SER A 260 41.66 -7.28 -5.49
N LEU A 261 40.53 -7.98 -5.69
CA LEU A 261 40.48 -9.44 -5.66
C LEU A 261 41.19 -10.06 -6.87
N LYS A 262 42.04 -11.04 -6.58
CA LYS A 262 42.64 -11.96 -7.54
C LYS A 262 42.26 -13.39 -7.16
N LEU A 263 41.50 -14.07 -8.01
CA LEU A 263 41.04 -15.43 -7.79
C LEU A 263 41.68 -16.34 -8.85
N GLY A 264 42.84 -16.91 -8.54
CA GLY A 264 43.66 -17.63 -9.51
C GLY A 264 44.09 -16.71 -10.66
N ASP A 265 43.83 -17.12 -11.90
CA ASP A 265 44.14 -16.35 -13.11
C ASP A 265 43.15 -15.20 -13.38
N TYR A 266 42.05 -15.11 -12.63
CA TYR A 266 41.05 -14.04 -12.78
C TYR A 266 41.41 -12.83 -11.92
N SER A 267 41.65 -11.69 -12.57
CA SER A 267 41.73 -10.38 -11.92
C SER A 267 40.40 -9.64 -12.07
N TYR A 268 39.85 -9.13 -10.96
CA TYR A 268 38.62 -8.34 -10.94
C TYR A 268 38.85 -6.85 -11.20
N SER A 269 39.99 -6.46 -11.78
CA SER A 269 40.38 -5.07 -12.03
C SER A 269 39.33 -4.28 -12.83
N ASN A 270 38.68 -4.92 -13.81
CA ASN A 270 37.54 -4.36 -14.57
C ASN A 270 36.22 -5.07 -14.21
N PHE A 271 35.87 -5.14 -12.92
CA PHE A 271 34.72 -5.92 -12.46
C PHE A 271 33.39 -5.54 -13.13
N ARG A 272 33.25 -4.32 -13.66
CA ARG A 272 32.03 -3.83 -14.34
C ARG A 272 31.68 -4.57 -15.62
N GLU A 273 32.68 -5.10 -16.33
CA GLU A 273 32.50 -5.83 -17.60
C GLU A 273 32.23 -7.33 -17.39
N ILE A 274 32.45 -7.83 -16.17
CA ILE A 274 32.23 -9.22 -15.82
C ILE A 274 30.73 -9.53 -15.85
N ASP A 275 30.38 -10.77 -16.15
CA ASP A 275 29.00 -11.25 -16.12
C ASP A 275 28.29 -10.91 -14.80
N PHE A 276 26.99 -10.61 -14.90
CA PHE A 276 26.16 -10.20 -13.76
C PHE A 276 26.19 -11.25 -12.64
N TRP A 277 26.06 -12.53 -12.99
CA TRP A 277 26.01 -13.62 -12.02
C TRP A 277 27.27 -13.71 -11.18
N LYS A 278 28.44 -13.53 -11.78
CA LYS A 278 29.72 -13.57 -11.07
C LYS A 278 29.84 -12.41 -10.08
N ARG A 279 29.54 -11.18 -10.51
CA ARG A 279 29.55 -10.00 -9.61
C ARG A 279 28.58 -10.16 -8.45
N TYR A 280 27.37 -10.64 -8.73
CA TYR A 280 26.35 -10.87 -7.71
C TYR A 280 26.80 -11.94 -6.71
N LEU A 281 27.30 -13.08 -7.18
CA LEU A 281 27.74 -14.17 -6.32
C LEU A 281 28.95 -13.79 -5.46
N THR A 282 29.92 -13.05 -6.02
CA THR A 282 31.08 -12.54 -5.27
C THR A 282 30.65 -11.55 -4.18
N SER A 283 29.71 -10.65 -4.49
CA SER A 283 29.17 -9.70 -3.50
C SER A 283 28.36 -10.39 -2.42
N LEU A 284 27.59 -11.42 -2.79
CA LEU A 284 26.83 -12.24 -1.84
C LEU A 284 27.75 -13.03 -0.92
N TYR A 285 28.81 -13.63 -1.47
CA TYR A 285 29.83 -14.32 -0.69
C TYR A 285 30.48 -13.39 0.33
N PHE A 286 30.91 -12.20 -0.11
CA PHE A 286 31.51 -11.20 0.78
C PHE A 286 30.54 -10.77 1.90
N ALA A 287 29.27 -10.54 1.57
CA ALA A 287 28.25 -10.19 2.55
C ALA A 287 27.99 -11.33 3.55
N ILE A 288 27.88 -12.58 3.09
CA ILE A 288 27.68 -13.75 3.97
C ILE A 288 28.84 -13.89 4.95
N VAL A 289 30.09 -13.85 4.47
CA VAL A 289 31.29 -14.00 5.31
C VAL A 289 31.32 -12.92 6.39
N THR A 290 31.02 -11.67 6.02
CA THR A 290 30.98 -10.53 6.96
C THR A 290 29.85 -10.68 7.99
N MET A 291 28.65 -11.05 7.56
CA MET A 291 27.48 -11.20 8.44
C MET A 291 27.60 -12.41 9.38
N ALA A 292 28.17 -13.50 8.88
CA ALA A 292 28.45 -14.71 9.65
C ALA A 292 29.71 -14.58 10.53
N THR A 293 30.44 -13.47 10.44
CA THR A 293 31.66 -13.19 11.20
C THR A 293 32.74 -14.28 11.05
N VAL A 294 32.84 -14.85 9.84
CA VAL A 294 33.85 -15.86 9.47
C VAL A 294 35.12 -15.17 8.99
#